data_AF-A0A0G1D6F9-F1
#
_entry.id   AF-A0A0G1D6F9-F1
#
_cell.length_a   1.000
_cell.length_b   1.000
_cell.length_c   1.000
_cell.angle_alpha   90.00
_cell.angle_beta   90.00
_cell.angle_gamma   90.00
#
_symmetry.space_group_name_H-M   'P 1'
#
loop_
_entity.id
_entity.type
_entity.pdbx_description
1 polymer ?
#
loop_
_entity_poly.entity_id
_entity_poly.type
_entity_poly.pdbx_seq_one_letter_code
_entity_poly.pdbx_strand_id
1 'polypeptide(L)'
;MNKKSLIIIFILAILIALSLIGWGMRDRIISIFIKTQEQKDEGLLKDIRLATQKEDWDEFGKLMAQVYEQRLIETNKEYNKVESEAYVKATTYLDQEKDPQKALDVATKVYELSPYGWRFNYLKVRALETLGKQAFAEENAQLAESYAMQILTIQYRLEGANLLADIYIKKIEEALKAGGKDQALQAYLAIKDYEVSQDRKDKLNQLARQL
;
A
#
# COMPACT_ATOMS: atom_id res chain seq x y z
N MET A 1 -9.59 33.24 -0.37
CA MET A 1 -8.23 33.45 -0.92
C MET A 1 -7.59 32.09 -1.13
N ASN A 2 -7.19 31.72 -2.35
CA ASN A 2 -6.69 30.37 -2.67
C ASN A 2 -5.27 30.15 -2.07
N LYS A 3 -4.94 28.96 -1.56
CA LYS A 3 -3.62 28.61 -0.97
C LYS A 3 -2.46 29.02 -1.87
N LYS A 4 -2.61 28.90 -3.20
CA LYS A 4 -1.61 29.32 -4.19
C LYS A 4 -1.35 30.84 -4.17
N SER A 5 -2.38 31.66 -4.00
CA SER A 5 -2.26 33.12 -3.92
C SER A 5 -1.56 33.58 -2.64
N LEU A 6 -1.75 32.86 -1.52
CA LEU A 6 -1.08 33.13 -0.25
C LEU A 6 0.43 32.86 -0.32
N ILE A 7 0.82 31.75 -0.95
CA ILE A 7 2.23 31.38 -1.13
C ILE A 7 2.96 32.40 -2.02
N ILE A 8 2.33 32.86 -3.10
CA ILE A 8 2.91 33.85 -4.01
C ILE A 8 3.14 35.20 -3.30
N ILE A 9 2.16 35.67 -2.51
CA ILE A 9 2.29 36.91 -1.74
C ILE A 9 3.39 36.77 -0.67
N PHE A 10 3.50 35.60 -0.03
CA PHE A 10 4.53 35.34 0.98
C PHE A 10 5.95 35.30 0.38
N ILE A 11 6.12 34.64 -0.78
CA ILE A 11 7.40 34.63 -1.51
C ILE A 11 7.77 36.03 -1.99
N LEU A 12 6.80 36.81 -2.48
CA LEU A 12 7.04 38.19 -2.92
C LEU A 12 7.46 39.09 -1.75
N ALA A 13 6.85 38.94 -0.58
CA ALA A 13 7.22 39.67 0.63
C ALA A 13 8.64 39.31 1.12
N ILE A 14 9.02 38.03 1.04
CA ILE A 14 10.37 37.58 1.39
C ILE A 14 11.40 38.14 0.39
N LEU A 15 11.12 38.11 -0.91
CA LEU A 15 12.00 38.67 -1.94
C LEU A 15 12.19 40.19 -1.77
N ILE A 16 11.13 40.93 -1.45
CA ILE A 16 11.19 42.37 -1.16
C ILE A 16 12.03 42.62 0.12
N ALA A 17 11.80 41.85 1.18
CA ALA A 17 12.58 41.97 2.42
C ALA A 17 14.07 41.66 2.22
N LEU A 18 14.41 40.65 1.41
CA LEU A 18 15.80 40.30 1.08
C LEU A 18 16.48 41.32 0.15
N SER A 19 15.71 42.13 -0.60
CA SER A 19 16.23 43.20 -1.46
C SER A 19 16.58 44.50 -0.72
N LEU A 20 16.03 44.69 0.48
CA LEU A 20 16.25 45.87 1.34
C LEU A 20 17.41 45.67 2.33
N ILE A 21 18.01 44.49 2.34
CA ILE A 21 19.06 44.07 3.25
C ILE A 21 20.38 43.95 2.46
N GLY A 22 21.48 44.53 2.98
CA GLY A 22 22.79 44.44 2.33
C GLY A 22 23.23 42.99 2.09
N TRP A 23 23.96 42.73 1.00
CA TRP A 23 24.32 41.38 0.53
C TRP A 23 24.78 40.42 1.64
N GLY A 24 25.65 40.85 2.57
CA GLY A 24 26.14 39.99 3.66
C GLY A 24 25.09 39.59 4.71
N MET A 25 24.02 40.36 4.89
CA MET A 25 22.92 40.00 5.82
C MET A 25 21.87 39.13 5.12
N ARG A 26 21.69 39.26 3.79
CA ARG A 26 20.93 38.32 2.96
C ARG A 26 21.52 36.92 2.99
N ASP A 27 22.84 36.79 2.80
CA ASP A 27 23.52 35.49 2.80
C ASP A 27 23.45 34.80 4.18
N ARG A 28 23.52 35.57 5.27
CA ARG A 28 23.31 35.05 6.63
C ARG A 28 21.90 34.50 6.85
N ILE A 29 20.87 35.22 6.39
CA ILE A 29 19.46 34.77 6.55
C ILE A 29 19.22 33.48 5.75
N ILE A 30 19.73 33.41 4.52
CA ILE A 30 19.63 32.20 3.69
C ILE A 30 20.35 31.02 4.36
N SER A 31 21.57 31.24 4.87
CA SER A 31 22.33 30.20 5.58
C SER A 31 21.61 29.69 6.84
N ILE A 32 21.02 30.57 7.64
CA ILE A 32 20.23 30.18 8.82
C ILE A 32 19.00 29.37 8.41
N PHE A 33 18.30 29.80 7.35
CA PHE A 33 17.12 29.09 6.86
C PHE A 33 17.47 27.68 6.35
N ILE A 34 18.53 27.55 5.54
CA ILE A 34 19.03 26.24 5.06
C ILE A 34 19.38 25.34 6.24
N LYS A 35 20.18 25.83 7.19
CA LYS A 35 20.57 25.06 8.37
C LYS A 35 19.37 24.62 9.23
N THR A 36 18.35 25.47 9.32
CA THR A 36 17.12 25.13 10.06
C THR A 36 16.32 24.04 9.35
N GLN A 37 16.29 24.05 8.01
CA GLN A 37 15.63 22.99 7.24
C GLN A 37 16.39 21.67 7.34
N GLU A 38 17.72 21.69 7.19
CA GLU A 38 18.57 20.50 7.37
C GLU A 38 18.38 19.86 8.75
N GLN A 39 18.32 20.66 9.82
CA GLN A 39 18.06 20.16 11.17
C GLN A 39 16.68 19.54 11.34
N LYS A 40 15.64 20.10 10.68
CA LYS A 40 14.30 19.52 10.70
C LYS A 40 14.24 18.20 9.94
N ASP A 41 14.92 18.11 8.79
CA ASP A 41 15.02 16.89 8.00
C ASP A 41 15.76 15.79 8.77
N GLU A 42 16.89 16.10 9.41
CA GLU A 42 17.62 15.16 10.26
C GLU A 42 16.79 14.68 11.45
N GLY A 43 16.03 15.58 12.09
CA GLY A 43 15.11 15.25 13.17
C GLY A 43 14.03 14.27 12.73
N LEU A 44 13.34 14.57 11.62
CA LEU A 44 12.28 13.72 11.10
C LEU A 44 12.81 12.34 10.68
N LEU A 45 13.96 12.27 9.99
CA LEU A 45 14.61 11.00 9.65
C LEU A 45 14.95 10.16 10.89
N LYS A 46 15.44 10.81 11.96
CA LYS A 46 15.74 10.15 13.22
C LYS A 46 14.48 9.58 13.86
N ASP A 47 13.39 10.34 13.88
CA ASP A 47 12.13 9.91 14.48
C ASP A 47 11.49 8.74 13.71
N ILE A 48 11.54 8.76 12.37
CA ILE A 48 11.08 7.64 11.52
C ILE A 48 11.87 6.36 11.83
N ARG A 49 13.20 6.47 11.92
CA ARG A 49 14.08 5.33 12.29
C ARG A 49 13.76 4.81 13.68
N LEU A 50 13.52 5.70 14.64
CA LEU A 50 13.19 5.33 16.02
C LEU A 50 11.84 4.61 16.10
N ALA A 51 10.81 5.11 15.41
CA ALA A 51 9.50 4.46 15.32
C ALA A 51 9.63 3.04 14.73
N THR A 52 10.41 2.89 13.66
CA THR A 52 10.71 1.60 13.03
C THR A 52 11.42 0.63 13.97
N GLN A 53 12.43 1.11 14.71
CA GLN A 53 13.18 0.32 15.68
C GLN A 53 12.28 -0.20 16.80
N LYS A 54 11.39 0.67 17.31
CA LYS A 54 10.42 0.36 18.37
C LYS A 54 9.19 -0.41 17.89
N GLU A 55 9.04 -0.61 16.58
CA GLU A 55 7.84 -1.22 15.98
C GLU A 55 6.57 -0.40 16.29
N ASP A 56 6.73 0.91 16.47
CA ASP A 56 5.63 1.86 16.60
C ASP A 56 5.13 2.22 15.19
N TRP A 57 4.39 1.28 14.60
CA TRP A 57 3.89 1.38 13.22
C TRP A 57 2.86 2.50 13.04
N ASP A 58 2.15 2.87 14.10
CA ASP A 58 1.22 3.98 14.10
C ASP A 58 1.97 5.33 14.01
N GLU A 59 3.04 5.50 14.80
CA GLU A 59 3.88 6.68 14.70
C GLU A 59 4.65 6.72 13.37
N PHE A 60 5.20 5.59 12.93
CA PHE A 60 5.84 5.47 11.62
C PHE A 60 4.91 5.93 10.48
N GLY A 61 3.66 5.44 10.47
CA GLY A 61 2.66 5.82 9.47
C GLY A 61 2.38 7.32 9.46
N LYS A 62 2.23 7.96 10.63
CA LYS A 62 2.02 9.41 10.74
C LYS A 62 3.21 10.22 10.22
N LEU A 63 4.43 9.81 10.57
CA LEU A 63 5.65 10.51 10.12
C LEU A 63 5.83 10.36 8.60
N MET A 64 5.56 9.18 8.04
CA MET A 64 5.60 8.98 6.59
C MET A 64 4.52 9.77 5.86
N ALA A 65 3.33 9.92 6.43
CA ALA A 65 2.30 10.80 5.86
C ALA A 65 2.81 12.23 5.69
N GLN A 66 3.51 12.77 6.70
CA GLN A 66 4.13 14.10 6.61
C GLN A 66 5.18 14.17 5.49
N VAL A 67 6.01 13.13 5.34
CA VAL A 67 7.02 13.02 4.27
C VAL A 67 6.38 13.10 2.88
N TYR A 68 5.27 12.38 2.66
CA TYR A 68 4.55 12.41 1.38
C TYR A 68 3.81 13.72 1.14
N GLU A 69 3.09 14.25 2.14
CA GLU A 69 2.36 15.51 2.03
C GLU A 69 3.27 16.69 1.67
N GLN A 70 4.49 16.70 2.23
CA GLN A 70 5.50 17.72 1.98
C GLN A 70 6.40 17.40 0.77
N ARG A 71 6.17 16.26 0.09
CA ARG A 71 6.97 15.77 -1.05
C ARG A 71 8.47 15.65 -0.75
N LEU A 72 8.85 15.43 0.52
CA LEU A 72 10.25 15.33 0.94
C LEU A 72 10.94 14.09 0.36
N ILE A 73 10.16 13.05 0.05
CA ILE A 73 10.66 11.83 -0.60
C ILE A 73 11.24 12.07 -2.01
N GLU A 74 10.85 13.16 -2.67
CA GLU A 74 11.33 13.54 -3.99
C GLU A 74 12.67 14.30 -3.94
N THR A 75 12.92 15.01 -2.84
CA THR A 75 14.09 15.88 -2.66
C THR A 75 15.19 15.22 -1.86
N ASN A 76 14.85 14.30 -0.94
CA ASN A 76 15.81 13.59 -0.09
C ASN A 76 15.60 12.07 -0.16
N LYS A 77 16.58 11.38 -0.75
CA LYS A 77 16.56 9.92 -0.96
C LYS A 77 16.63 9.12 0.35
N GLU A 78 17.08 9.71 1.46
CA GLU A 78 17.11 9.01 2.74
C GLU A 78 15.70 8.64 3.23
N TYR A 79 14.67 9.41 2.87
CA TYR A 79 13.28 9.06 3.20
C TYR A 79 12.84 7.75 2.51
N ASN A 80 13.22 7.54 1.25
CA ASN A 80 12.98 6.27 0.55
C ASN A 80 13.71 5.10 1.22
N LYS A 81 14.90 5.36 1.75
CA LYS A 81 15.73 4.35 2.41
C LYS A 81 15.14 3.93 3.75
N VAL A 82 14.74 4.87 4.60
CA VAL A 82 14.10 4.54 5.90
C VAL A 82 12.75 3.85 5.71
N GLU A 83 11.96 4.23 4.70
CA GLU A 83 10.73 3.52 4.36
C GLU A 83 11.03 2.08 3.91
N SER A 84 12.09 1.89 3.12
CA SER A 84 12.52 0.55 2.68
C SER A 84 12.99 -0.32 3.83
N GLU A 85 13.77 0.24 4.77
CA GLU A 85 14.21 -0.46 5.98
C GLU A 85 13.03 -0.90 6.84
N ALA A 86 12.04 -0.01 7.04
CA ALA A 86 10.81 -0.31 7.76
C ALA A 86 9.96 -1.38 7.06
N TYR A 87 9.81 -1.30 5.74
CA TYR A 87 9.13 -2.31 4.95
C TYR A 87 9.81 -3.68 5.06
N VAL A 88 11.14 -3.75 4.92
CA VAL A 88 11.90 -5.01 5.07
C VAL A 88 11.67 -5.60 6.46
N LYS A 89 11.72 -4.76 7.51
CA LYS A 89 11.41 -5.22 8.86
C LYS A 89 9.98 -5.75 8.97
N ALA A 90 8.97 -5.04 8.46
CA ALA A 90 7.59 -5.53 8.50
C ALA A 90 7.38 -6.83 7.67
N THR A 91 8.14 -7.03 6.60
CA THR A 91 8.04 -8.26 5.78
C THR A 91 8.55 -9.50 6.50
N THR A 92 9.37 -9.37 7.56
CA THR A 92 9.83 -10.55 8.32
C THR A 92 8.68 -11.27 9.00
N TYR A 93 7.62 -10.56 9.40
CA TYR A 93 6.41 -11.18 9.95
C TYR A 93 5.81 -12.20 8.98
N LEU A 94 5.74 -11.84 7.69
CA LEU A 94 5.23 -12.72 6.65
C LEU A 94 6.22 -13.82 6.28
N ASP A 95 7.46 -13.44 5.99
CA ASP A 95 8.41 -14.32 5.31
C ASP A 95 9.19 -15.23 6.27
N GLN A 96 9.48 -14.77 7.49
CA GLN A 96 10.32 -15.50 8.47
C GLN A 96 9.50 -16.04 9.64
N GLU A 97 8.69 -15.19 10.28
CA GLU A 97 7.86 -15.57 11.44
C GLU A 97 6.62 -16.38 11.02
N LYS A 98 6.27 -16.38 9.73
CA LYS A 98 5.09 -17.05 9.17
C LYS A 98 3.78 -16.59 9.81
N ASP A 99 3.72 -15.31 10.17
CA ASP A 99 2.56 -14.62 10.75
C ASP A 99 2.00 -13.59 9.75
N PRO A 100 1.19 -14.05 8.77
CA PRO A 100 0.59 -13.16 7.79
C PRO A 100 -0.47 -12.22 8.41
N GLN A 101 -1.06 -12.57 9.55
CA GLN A 101 -2.02 -11.69 10.24
C GLN A 101 -1.33 -10.47 10.83
N LYS A 102 -0.21 -10.67 11.53
CA LYS A 102 0.60 -9.55 12.04
C LYS A 102 1.14 -8.68 10.91
N ALA A 103 1.58 -9.28 9.81
CA ALA A 103 1.98 -8.53 8.62
C ALA A 103 0.82 -7.68 8.06
N LEU A 104 -0.39 -8.23 8.01
CA LEU A 104 -1.60 -7.52 7.58
C LEU A 104 -1.96 -6.37 8.51
N ASP A 105 -1.89 -6.58 9.83
CA ASP A 105 -2.22 -5.56 10.84
C ASP A 105 -1.28 -4.36 10.71
N VAL A 106 0.03 -4.62 10.62
CA VAL A 106 1.04 -3.57 10.42
C VAL A 106 0.85 -2.85 9.10
N ALA A 107 0.67 -3.60 8.01
CA ALA A 107 0.48 -3.02 6.69
C ALA A 107 -0.79 -2.17 6.61
N THR A 108 -1.87 -2.59 7.27
CA THR A 108 -3.14 -1.87 7.31
C THR A 108 -3.00 -0.56 8.08
N LYS A 109 -2.40 -0.58 9.28
CA LYS A 109 -2.15 0.63 10.07
C LYS A 109 -1.38 1.69 9.29
N VAL A 110 -0.25 1.28 8.69
CA VAL A 110 0.60 2.20 7.92
C VAL A 110 -0.12 2.69 6.66
N TYR A 111 -0.84 1.82 5.95
CA TYR A 111 -1.59 2.19 4.76
C TYR A 111 -2.70 3.20 5.04
N GLU A 112 -3.45 3.04 6.12
CA GLU A 112 -4.53 3.95 6.50
C GLU A 112 -4.02 5.36 6.84
N LEU A 113 -2.84 5.43 7.46
CA LEU A 113 -2.20 6.70 7.82
C LEU A 113 -1.45 7.34 6.64
N SER A 114 -0.83 6.52 5.79
CA SER A 114 0.03 6.97 4.69
C SER A 114 -0.25 6.17 3.39
N PRO A 115 -1.41 6.38 2.74
CA PRO A 115 -1.85 5.58 1.60
C PRO A 115 -1.03 5.82 0.32
N TYR A 116 -0.20 6.87 0.30
CA TYR A 116 0.65 7.22 -0.84
C TYR A 116 1.87 6.30 -0.99
N GLY A 117 2.27 5.59 0.08
CA GLY A 117 3.39 4.67 0.07
C GLY A 117 3.01 3.33 -0.56
N TRP A 118 3.67 2.96 -1.67
CA TRP A 118 3.38 1.71 -2.37
C TRP A 118 3.85 0.47 -1.61
N ARG A 119 4.87 0.57 -0.74
CA ARG A 119 5.51 -0.57 -0.07
C ARG A 119 4.57 -1.27 0.90
N PHE A 120 3.94 -0.53 1.81
CA PHE A 120 3.00 -1.10 2.78
C PHE A 120 1.68 -1.49 2.13
N ASN A 121 1.30 -0.83 1.03
CA ASN A 121 0.21 -1.30 0.19
C ASN A 121 0.51 -2.69 -0.41
N TYR A 122 1.73 -2.87 -0.94
CA TYR A 122 2.17 -4.17 -1.46
C TYR A 122 2.26 -5.24 -0.36
N LEU A 123 2.76 -4.91 0.83
CA LEU A 123 2.77 -5.83 1.96
C LEU A 123 1.35 -6.28 2.35
N LYS A 124 0.39 -5.33 2.37
CA LYS A 124 -1.02 -5.61 2.65
C LYS A 124 -1.59 -6.63 1.66
N VAL A 125 -1.35 -6.44 0.36
CA VAL A 125 -1.75 -7.38 -0.69
C VAL A 125 -1.12 -8.76 -0.48
N ARG A 126 0.20 -8.84 -0.25
CA ARG A 126 0.89 -10.12 0.00
C ARG A 126 0.34 -10.87 1.21
N ALA A 127 0.04 -10.14 2.30
CA ALA A 127 -0.50 -10.73 3.52
C ALA A 127 -1.92 -11.26 3.30
N LEU A 128 -2.80 -10.46 2.67
CA LEU A 128 -4.16 -10.88 2.29
C LEU A 128 -4.14 -12.08 1.34
N GLU A 129 -3.25 -12.10 0.35
CA GLU A 129 -3.13 -13.21 -0.59
C GLU A 129 -2.71 -14.50 0.13
N THR A 130 -1.77 -14.39 1.07
CA THR A 130 -1.31 -15.52 1.88
C THR A 130 -2.44 -16.07 2.75
N LEU A 131 -3.15 -15.21 3.49
CA LEU A 131 -4.31 -15.59 4.29
C LEU A 131 -5.43 -16.18 3.44
N GLY A 132 -5.68 -15.61 2.27
CA GLY A 132 -6.65 -16.10 1.30
C GLY A 132 -6.34 -17.50 0.80
N LYS A 133 -5.08 -17.77 0.43
CA LYS A 133 -4.63 -19.11 0.03
C LYS A 133 -4.69 -20.12 1.18
N GLN A 134 -4.36 -19.71 2.41
CA GLN A 134 -4.49 -20.55 3.60
C GLN A 134 -5.96 -20.93 3.85
N ALA A 135 -6.85 -19.94 3.88
CA ALA A 135 -8.28 -20.17 4.05
C ALA A 135 -8.86 -21.08 2.95
N PHE A 136 -8.40 -20.92 1.70
CA PHE A 136 -8.82 -21.78 0.60
C PHE A 136 -8.33 -23.23 0.77
N ALA A 137 -7.08 -23.43 1.19
CA ALA A 137 -6.52 -24.74 1.47
C ALA A 137 -7.22 -25.45 2.65
N GLU A 138 -7.71 -24.69 3.62
CA GLU A 138 -8.51 -25.15 4.77
C GLU A 138 -10.01 -25.34 4.44
N GLU A 139 -10.37 -25.27 3.15
CA GLU A 139 -11.74 -25.38 2.65
C GLU A 139 -12.71 -24.29 3.16
N ASN A 140 -12.19 -23.21 3.72
CA ASN A 140 -12.97 -22.04 4.12
C ASN A 140 -13.11 -21.05 2.96
N ALA A 141 -13.91 -21.43 1.95
CA ALA A 141 -14.12 -20.65 0.74
C ALA A 141 -14.68 -19.24 1.03
N GLN A 142 -15.54 -19.09 2.04
CA GLN A 142 -16.13 -17.80 2.40
C GLN A 142 -15.07 -16.82 2.90
N LEU A 143 -14.14 -17.29 3.75
CA LEU A 143 -13.07 -16.46 4.27
C LEU A 143 -12.06 -16.12 3.16
N ALA A 144 -11.69 -17.10 2.33
CA ALA A 144 -10.81 -16.88 1.19
C ALA A 144 -11.38 -15.82 0.22
N GLU A 145 -12.67 -15.88 -0.06
CA GLU A 145 -13.38 -14.90 -0.90
C GLU A 145 -13.36 -13.51 -0.27
N SER A 146 -13.53 -13.40 1.05
CA SER A 146 -13.44 -12.12 1.75
C SER A 146 -12.06 -11.47 1.63
N TYR A 147 -10.98 -12.25 1.64
CA TYR A 147 -9.63 -11.74 1.44
C TYR A 147 -9.38 -11.35 -0.03
N ALA A 148 -9.85 -12.16 -0.99
CA ALA A 148 -9.79 -11.84 -2.41
C ALA A 148 -10.48 -10.51 -2.73
N MET A 149 -11.67 -10.28 -2.15
CA MET A 149 -12.42 -9.04 -2.31
C MET A 149 -11.67 -7.85 -1.69
N GLN A 150 -11.06 -8.01 -0.52
CA GLN A 150 -10.22 -6.96 0.07
C GLN A 150 -9.05 -6.59 -0.86
N ILE A 151 -8.38 -7.56 -1.47
CA ILE A 151 -7.30 -7.29 -2.44
C ILE A 151 -7.83 -6.52 -3.66
N LEU A 152 -9.02 -6.87 -4.17
CA LEU A 152 -9.63 -6.20 -5.31
C LEU A 152 -9.96 -4.72 -5.02
N THR A 153 -10.28 -4.37 -3.77
CA THR A 153 -10.45 -2.94 -3.39
C THR A 153 -9.16 -2.15 -3.45
N ILE A 154 -8.01 -2.84 -3.41
CA ILE A 154 -6.68 -2.24 -3.53
C ILE A 154 -6.32 -2.20 -5.01
N GLN A 155 -6.71 -1.13 -5.73
CA GLN A 155 -6.29 -0.88 -7.11
C GLN A 155 -6.58 -2.04 -8.11
N TYR A 156 -7.63 -2.84 -7.88
CA TYR A 156 -8.03 -3.94 -8.77
C TYR A 156 -6.90 -4.92 -9.10
N ARG A 157 -6.13 -5.29 -8.07
CA ARG A 157 -4.95 -6.15 -8.18
C ARG A 157 -5.30 -7.56 -8.69
N LEU A 158 -4.47 -8.07 -9.61
CA LEU A 158 -4.65 -9.37 -10.27
C LEU A 158 -4.58 -10.53 -9.26
N GLU A 159 -3.82 -10.37 -8.18
CA GLU A 159 -3.70 -11.32 -7.07
C GLU A 159 -5.06 -11.67 -6.46
N GLY A 160 -5.92 -10.66 -6.28
CA GLY A 160 -7.28 -10.84 -5.78
C GLY A 160 -8.18 -11.54 -6.79
N ALA A 161 -8.12 -11.15 -8.05
CA ALA A 161 -8.89 -11.80 -9.12
C ALA A 161 -8.49 -13.27 -9.32
N ASN A 162 -7.19 -13.58 -9.25
CA ASN A 162 -6.69 -14.94 -9.37
C ASN A 162 -7.14 -15.83 -8.21
N LEU A 163 -7.06 -15.33 -6.97
CA LEU A 163 -7.56 -16.06 -5.81
C LEU A 163 -9.09 -16.27 -5.91
N LEU A 164 -9.84 -15.26 -6.33
CA LEU A 164 -11.27 -15.37 -6.57
C LEU A 164 -11.57 -16.44 -7.62
N ALA A 165 -10.80 -16.48 -8.70
CA ALA A 165 -10.94 -17.49 -9.74
C ALA A 165 -10.66 -18.91 -9.25
N ASP A 166 -9.65 -19.13 -8.41
CA ASP A 166 -9.40 -20.45 -7.83
C ASP A 166 -10.61 -20.95 -7.02
N ILE A 167 -11.20 -20.04 -6.23
CA ILE A 167 -12.40 -20.32 -5.42
C ILE A 167 -13.58 -20.69 -6.32
N TYR A 168 -13.87 -19.89 -7.34
CA TYR A 168 -15.02 -20.14 -8.21
C TYR A 168 -14.81 -21.33 -9.15
N ILE A 169 -13.59 -21.61 -9.60
CA ILE A 169 -13.27 -22.85 -10.33
C ILE A 169 -13.63 -24.07 -9.48
N LYS A 170 -13.22 -24.11 -8.20
CA LYS A 170 -13.58 -25.20 -7.28
C LYS A 170 -15.11 -25.32 -7.13
N LYS A 171 -15.81 -24.20 -6.89
CA LYS A 171 -17.30 -24.18 -6.80
C LYS A 171 -17.98 -24.73 -8.06
N ILE A 172 -17.49 -24.36 -9.25
CA ILE A 172 -18.03 -24.85 -10.54
C ILE A 172 -17.80 -26.36 -10.67
N GLU A 173 -16.59 -26.83 -10.39
CA GLU A 173 -16.25 -28.26 -10.49
C GLU A 173 -17.06 -29.13 -9.53
N GLU A 174 -17.25 -28.68 -8.30
CA GLU A 174 -18.06 -29.36 -7.29
C GLU A 174 -19.54 -29.40 -7.69
N ALA A 175 -20.08 -28.28 -8.16
CA ALA A 175 -21.46 -28.21 -8.64
C ALA A 175 -21.69 -29.12 -9.85
N LEU A 176 -20.78 -29.15 -10.82
CA LEU A 176 -20.85 -30.07 -11.97
C LEU A 176 -20.79 -31.53 -11.53
N LYS A 177 -19.91 -31.88 -10.59
CA LYS A 177 -19.81 -33.24 -10.03
C LYS A 177 -21.09 -33.67 -9.30
N ALA A 178 -21.78 -32.73 -8.66
CA ALA A 178 -23.06 -32.95 -8.00
C ALA A 178 -24.27 -32.93 -8.96
N GLY A 179 -24.07 -32.66 -10.25
CA GLY A 179 -25.15 -32.51 -11.24
C GLY A 179 -25.89 -31.17 -11.17
N GLY A 180 -25.42 -30.22 -10.38
CA GLY A 180 -26.00 -28.89 -10.18
C GLY A 180 -25.59 -27.89 -11.25
N LYS A 181 -26.07 -28.06 -12.49
CA LYS A 181 -25.73 -27.17 -13.62
C LYS A 181 -26.04 -25.68 -13.37
N ASP A 182 -27.17 -25.37 -12.75
CA ASP A 182 -27.54 -23.98 -12.46
C ASP A 182 -26.58 -23.33 -11.47
N GLN A 183 -26.18 -24.07 -10.43
CA GLN A 183 -25.20 -23.59 -9.44
C GLN A 183 -23.83 -23.35 -10.08
N ALA A 184 -23.41 -24.27 -10.96
CA ALA A 184 -22.18 -24.13 -11.73
C ALA A 184 -22.23 -22.90 -12.66
N LEU A 185 -23.37 -22.64 -13.31
CA LEU A 185 -23.57 -21.47 -14.15
C LEU A 185 -23.50 -20.17 -13.35
N GLN A 186 -24.17 -20.09 -12.20
CA GLN A 186 -24.11 -18.91 -11.34
C GLN A 186 -22.68 -18.62 -10.86
N ALA A 187 -21.94 -19.67 -10.47
CA ALA A 187 -20.54 -19.55 -10.08
C ALA A 187 -19.65 -19.05 -11.24
N TYR A 188 -19.87 -19.55 -12.46
CA TYR A 188 -19.16 -19.05 -13.65
C TYR A 188 -19.47 -17.58 -13.95
N LEU A 189 -20.75 -17.20 -13.90
CA LEU A 189 -21.18 -15.81 -14.17
C LEU A 189 -20.57 -14.82 -13.16
N ALA A 190 -20.32 -15.24 -11.93
CA ALA A 190 -19.69 -14.41 -10.90
C ALA A 190 -18.22 -14.07 -11.17
N ILE A 191 -17.50 -14.88 -11.96
CA ILE A 191 -16.05 -14.73 -12.16
C ILE A 191 -15.64 -14.43 -13.62
N LYS A 192 -16.48 -14.75 -14.61
CA LYS A 192 -16.10 -14.70 -16.04
C LYS A 192 -15.58 -13.36 -16.56
N ASP A 193 -15.98 -12.25 -15.93
CA ASP A 193 -15.64 -10.89 -16.39
C ASP A 193 -14.42 -10.31 -15.66
N TYR A 194 -13.84 -11.06 -14.70
CA TYR A 194 -12.60 -10.65 -14.05
C TYR A 194 -11.38 -10.90 -14.95
N GLU A 195 -10.44 -9.96 -14.92
CA GLU A 195 -9.12 -10.18 -15.50
C GLU A 195 -8.33 -11.13 -14.59
N VAL A 196 -7.94 -12.29 -15.12
CA VAL A 196 -7.23 -13.36 -14.40
C VAL A 196 -6.06 -13.85 -15.23
N SER A 197 -5.16 -14.62 -14.62
CA SER A 197 -4.06 -15.27 -15.31
C SER A 197 -4.55 -16.21 -16.42
N GLN A 198 -3.72 -16.40 -17.45
CA GLN A 198 -4.12 -17.15 -18.65
C GLN A 198 -4.53 -18.60 -18.33
N ASP A 199 -3.83 -19.27 -17.42
CA ASP A 199 -4.16 -20.63 -16.97
C ASP A 199 -5.56 -20.73 -16.35
N ARG A 200 -5.95 -19.76 -15.51
CA ARG A 200 -7.29 -19.67 -14.92
C ARG A 200 -8.33 -19.36 -15.97
N LYS A 201 -8.02 -18.45 -16.89
CA LYS A 201 -8.90 -18.13 -18.03
C LYS A 201 -9.18 -19.35 -18.90
N ASP A 202 -8.15 -20.13 -19.22
CA ASP A 202 -8.28 -21.35 -20.01
C ASP A 202 -9.12 -22.40 -19.28
N LYS A 203 -8.91 -22.55 -17.96
CA LYS A 203 -9.70 -23.44 -17.12
C LYS A 203 -11.18 -23.03 -17.06
N LEU A 204 -11.46 -21.75 -16.87
CA LEU A 204 -12.84 -21.21 -16.88
C LEU A 204 -13.51 -21.43 -18.25
N ASN A 205 -12.79 -21.23 -19.35
CA ASN A 205 -13.29 -21.49 -20.69
C ASN A 205 -13.58 -22.99 -20.93
N GLN A 206 -12.77 -23.88 -20.38
CA GLN A 206 -13.02 -25.33 -20.43
C GLN A 206 -14.29 -25.70 -19.65
N LEU A 207 -14.46 -25.17 -18.45
CA LEU A 207 -15.64 -25.42 -17.62
C LEU A 207 -16.91 -24.85 -18.26
N ALA A 208 -16.83 -23.68 -18.89
CA ALA A 208 -17.95 -23.05 -19.58
C ALA A 208 -18.58 -23.92 -20.68
N ARG A 209 -17.80 -24.82 -21.30
CA ARG A 209 -18.31 -25.76 -22.33
C ARG A 209 -19.14 -26.91 -21.76
N GLN A 210 -19.13 -27.10 -20.44
CA GLN A 210 -19.84 -28.17 -19.74
C GLN A 210 -21.16 -27.70 -19.10
N LEU A 211 -21.31 -26.39 -18.92
CA LEU A 211 -22.51 -25.72 -18.41
C LEU A 211 -23.63 -25.85 -19.44
#